data_AF-A0A2H5WRK1-F1
#
_entry.id   AF-A0A2H5WRK1-F1
#
_cell.length_a   1.000
_cell.length_b   1.000
_cell.length_c   1.000
_cell.angle_alpha   90.00
_cell.angle_beta   90.00
_cell.angle_gamma   90.00
#
_symmetry.space_group_name_H-M   'P 1'
#
loop_
_entity.id
_entity.type
_entity.pdbx_description
1 polymer ?
#
loop_
_entity_poly.entity_id
_entity_poly.type
_entity_poly.pdbx_seq_one_letter_code
_entity_poly.pdbx_strand_id
1 'polypeptide(L)' 'MNCRRARASMEAHLMNDLHPKLAEQLERHLQTCPSCRADYEELQRLVEALRRVFALKRQSA' A
#
# COMPACT_ATOMS: atom_id res chain seq x y z
N MET A 1 -6.82 -13.45 6.71
CA MET A 1 -5.45 -12.95 7.02
C MET A 1 -5.45 -12.25 8.38
N ASN A 2 -4.34 -12.25 9.11
CA ASN A 2 -4.18 -11.50 10.37
C ASN A 2 -3.47 -10.14 10.14
N CYS A 3 -3.55 -9.23 11.12
CA CYS A 3 -3.01 -7.86 10.98
C CYS A 3 -1.50 -7.83 10.68
N ARG A 4 -0.72 -8.76 11.27
CA ARG A 4 0.73 -8.84 11.03
C ARG A 4 1.04 -9.14 9.56
N ARG A 5 0.36 -10.13 8.99
CA ARG A 5 0.54 -10.53 7.58
C ARG A 5 -0.06 -9.49 6.64
N ALA A 6 -1.12 -8.80 7.06
CA ALA A 6 -1.69 -7.67 6.32
C ALA A 6 -0.64 -6.56 6.15
N ARG A 7 -0.06 -6.08 7.26
CA ARG A 7 0.99 -5.05 7.26
C ARG A 7 2.17 -5.42 6.37
N ALA A 8 2.67 -6.65 6.47
CA ALA A 8 3.77 -7.13 5.63
C ALA A 8 3.43 -7.21 4.13
N SER A 9 2.14 -7.24 3.76
CA SER A 9 1.70 -7.32 2.36
C SER A 9 1.30 -5.97 1.77
N MET A 10 1.22 -4.90 2.59
CA MET A 10 0.74 -3.58 2.14
C MET A 10 1.67 -2.96 1.10
N GLU A 11 2.98 -3.01 1.33
CA GLU A 11 4.00 -2.45 0.42
C GLU A 11 3.98 -3.16 -0.93
N ALA A 12 4.01 -4.50 -0.91
CA ALA A 12 3.94 -5.32 -2.12
C ALA A 12 2.64 -5.04 -2.91
N HIS A 13 1.52 -4.84 -2.22
CA HIS A 13 0.25 -4.47 -2.86
C HIS A 13 0.32 -3.11 -3.54
N LEU A 14 0.87 -2.08 -2.89
CA LEU A 14 1.02 -0.73 -3.47
C LEU A 14 1.98 -0.67 -4.66
N MET A 15 2.94 -1.60 -4.69
CA MET A 15 3.89 -1.76 -5.79
C MET A 15 3.37 -2.70 -6.89
N ASN A 16 2.14 -3.19 -6.76
CA ASN A 16 1.52 -4.16 -7.67
C ASN A 16 2.35 -5.45 -7.84
N ASP A 17 3.10 -5.81 -6.79
CA ASP A 17 4.01 -6.96 -6.71
C ASP A 17 3.47 -8.04 -5.75
N LEU A 18 2.15 -8.02 -5.52
CA LEU A 18 1.47 -8.99 -4.67
C LEU A 18 0.64 -9.95 -5.53
N HIS A 19 0.77 -11.26 -5.25
CA HIS A 19 -0.03 -12.28 -5.93
C HIS A 19 -1.54 -11.97 -5.79
N PRO A 20 -2.37 -12.10 -6.85
CA PRO A 20 -3.78 -11.66 -6.83
C PRO A 20 -4.61 -12.25 -5.69
N LYS A 21 -4.41 -13.53 -5.37
CA LYS A 21 -5.07 -14.19 -4.21
C LYS A 21 -4.70 -13.59 -2.85
N LEU A 22 -3.52 -13.00 -2.72
CA LEU A 22 -3.08 -12.32 -1.50
C LEU A 22 -3.60 -10.88 -1.46
N ALA A 23 -3.63 -10.20 -2.61
CA ALA A 23 -4.27 -8.89 -2.75
C ALA A 23 -5.73 -8.93 -2.30
N GLU A 24 -6.51 -9.87 -2.81
CA GLU A 24 -7.91 -10.03 -2.44
C GLU A 24 -8.12 -10.31 -0.94
N GLN A 25 -7.21 -11.07 -0.32
CA GLN A 25 -7.21 -11.30 1.14
C GLN A 25 -6.86 -10.05 1.94
N LEU A 26 -5.98 -9.20 1.41
CA LEU A 26 -5.63 -7.91 1.99
C LEU A 26 -6.80 -6.93 1.90
N GLU A 27 -7.40 -6.79 0.73
CA GLU A 27 -8.56 -5.92 0.53
C GLU A 27 -9.71 -6.28 1.48
N ARG A 28 -10.05 -7.58 1.59
CA ARG A 28 -11.03 -8.05 2.59
C ARG A 28 -10.64 -7.68 4.02
N HIS A 29 -9.36 -7.82 4.37
CA HIS A 29 -8.91 -7.48 5.71
C HIS A 29 -9.02 -5.97 5.97
N LEU A 30 -8.63 -5.13 5.02
CA LEU A 30 -8.73 -3.66 5.11
C LEU A 30 -10.17 -3.17 5.25
N GLN A 31 -11.15 -3.89 4.68
CA GLN A 31 -12.58 -3.60 4.89
C GLN A 31 -13.03 -3.88 6.33
N THR A 32 -12.45 -4.90 6.97
CA THR A 32 -12.86 -5.35 8.32
C THR A 32 -12.04 -4.75 9.46
N CYS A 33 -10.80 -4.31 9.21
CA CYS A 33 -9.88 -3.82 10.24
C CYS A 33 -9.56 -2.33 10.04
N PRO A 34 -10.15 -1.43 10.85
CA PRO A 34 -9.92 0.01 10.70
C PRO A 34 -8.48 0.44 10.99
N SER A 35 -7.78 -0.25 11.90
CA SER A 35 -6.36 0.03 12.19
C SER A 35 -5.48 -0.30 10.99
N CYS A 36 -5.65 -1.46 10.36
CA CYS A 36 -4.88 -1.80 9.17
C CYS A 36 -5.26 -0.92 7.97
N ARG A 37 -6.51 -0.47 7.89
CA ARG A 37 -6.95 0.49 6.88
C ARG A 37 -6.22 1.83 7.02
N ALA A 38 -6.17 2.37 8.24
CA ALA A 38 -5.46 3.62 8.51
C ALA A 38 -3.97 3.52 8.15
N ASP A 39 -3.30 2.43 8.57
CA ASP A 39 -1.88 2.19 8.23
C ASP A 39 -1.68 2.12 6.70
N TYR A 40 -2.59 1.45 5.98
CA TYR A 40 -2.53 1.31 4.53
C TYR A 40 -2.74 2.65 3.80
N GLU A 41 -3.70 3.47 4.26
CA GLU A 41 -3.94 4.81 3.71
C GLU A 41 -2.75 5.74 3.92
N GLU A 42 -2.10 5.67 5.09
CA GLU A 42 -0.89 6.44 5.37
C GLU A 42 0.24 6.04 4.41
N LEU A 43 0.48 4.74 4.26
CA LEU A 43 1.50 4.23 3.34
C LEU A 43 1.21 4.62 1.88
N GLN A 44 -0.05 4.58 1.47
CA GLN A 44 -0.47 5.02 0.13
C GLN A 44 -0.16 6.50 -0.11
N ARG A 45 -0.43 7.36 0.88
CA ARG A 45 -0.11 8.81 0.80
C ARG A 45 1.39 9.04 0.70
N LEU A 46 2.19 8.30 1.46
CA LEU A 46 3.66 8.39 1.39
C LEU A 46 4.18 7.98 0.00
N VAL A 47 3.69 6.86 -0.54
CA VAL A 47 4.07 6.40 -1.89
C VAL A 47 3.67 7.42 -2.96
N GLU A 48 2.47 8.00 -2.87
CA GLU A 48 2.02 9.04 -3.79
C GLU A 48 2.89 10.30 -3.71
N ALA A 49 3.22 10.75 -2.49
CA ALA A 49 4.11 11.89 -2.27
C ALA A 49 5.50 11.64 -2.87
N LEU A 50 6.08 10.46 -2.66
CA LEU A 50 7.35 10.07 -3.26
C LEU A 50 7.27 10.08 -4.79
N ARG A 51 6.22 9.47 -5.37
CA ARG A 51 6.00 9.48 -6.84
C ARG A 51 5.97 10.90 -7.39
N ARG A 52 5.31 11.84 -6.70
CA ARG A 52 5.28 13.26 -7.09
C ARG A 52 6.66 13.90 -7.01
N VAL A 53 7.39 13.70 -5.92
CA VAL A 53 8.75 14.24 -5.75
C VAL A 53 9.69 13.74 -6.86
N PHE A 54 9.68 12.44 -7.15
CA PHE A 54 10.49 11.87 -8.22
C PHE A 54 10.03 12.29 -9.62
N ALA A 55 8.73 12.49 -9.84
CA ALA A 55 8.19 13.00 -11.11
C ALA A 55 8.59 14.46 -11.37
N LEU A 56 8.63 15.30 -10.32
CA LEU A 56 9.10 16.69 -10.41
C LEU A 56 10.61 16.72 -10.71
N LYS A 57 11.41 15.91 -10.01
CA LYS A 57 12.86 15.85 -10.20
C LYS A 57 13.25 15.41 -11.63
N ARG A 58 12.42 14.61 -12.30
CA ARG A 58 12.64 14.12 -13.66
C ARG A 58 12.35 15.16 -14.76
N GLN A 59 11.65 16.25 -14.44
CA GLN A 59 11.34 17.35 -15.37
C GLN A 59 12.35 18.50 -15.27
N SER A 60 13.25 18.45 -14.28
CA SER A 60 14.26 19.48 -14.01
C SER A 60 15.67 19.09 -14.47
N ALA A 61 15.80 17.98 -15.19
CA ALA A 61 17.04 17.47 -15.77
C ALA A 61 16.86 17.35 -17.29
#